data_AF-A0A536K0C2-F1
#
_entry.id   AF-A0A536K0C2-F1
#
_cell.length_a   1.000
_cell.length_b   1.000
_cell.length_c   1.000
_cell.angle_alpha   90.00
_cell.angle_beta   90.00
_cell.angle_gamma   90.00
#
_symmetry.space_group_name_H-M   'P 1'
#
loop_
_entity.id
_entity.type
_entity.pdbx_description
1 polymer ?
#
loop_
_entity_poly.entity_id
_entity_poly.type
_entity_poly.pdbx_seq_one_letter_code
_entity_poly.pdbx_strand_id
1 'polypeptide(L)' 'MAARRTQIYLTAEQRKRLDERRRRDKRTLAELVREALDAYLADRSGEAASALDSTFGALPRLDVPNRNEWNRG' A
#
# COMPACT_ATOMS: atom_id res chain seq x y z
N MET A 1 17.89 -4.23 -8.65
CA MET A 1 17.02 -5.30 -9.18
C MET A 1 16.73 -5.03 -10.65
N ALA A 2 16.88 -6.03 -11.54
CA ALA A 2 16.57 -5.86 -12.95
C ALA A 2 15.05 -5.84 -13.17
N ALA A 3 14.55 -4.89 -13.96
CA ALA A 3 13.12 -4.81 -14.27
C ALA A 3 12.72 -5.97 -15.19
N ARG A 4 11.65 -6.69 -14.82
CA ARG A 4 11.02 -7.70 -15.70
C ARG A 4 9.89 -7.05 -16.48
N ARG A 5 9.77 -7.34 -17.78
CA ARG A 5 8.67 -6.84 -18.61
C ARG A 5 7.38 -7.56 -18.23
N THR A 6 6.37 -6.80 -17.84
CA THR A 6 5.05 -7.30 -17.49
C THR A 6 3.99 -6.53 -18.29
N GLN A 7 3.03 -7.25 -18.84
CA GLN A 7 1.87 -6.67 -19.51
C GLN A 7 0.68 -6.70 -18.55
N ILE A 8 0.01 -5.57 -18.40
CA ILE A 8 -1.19 -5.43 -17.57
C ILE A 8 -2.31 -4.83 -18.42
N TYR A 9 -3.54 -5.26 -18.15
CA TYR A 9 -4.73 -4.66 -18.74
C TYR A 9 -5.19 -3.49 -17.87
N LEU A 10 -5.51 -2.37 -18.51
CA LEU A 10 -6.06 -1.18 -17.87
C LEU A 10 -7.35 -0.82 -18.58
N THR A 11 -8.30 -0.27 -17.84
CA THR A 11 -9.46 0.37 -18.46
C THR A 11 -9.02 1.63 -19.21
N ALA A 12 -9.84 2.06 -20.19
CA ALA A 12 -9.57 3.30 -20.92
C ALA A 12 -9.44 4.51 -19.98
N GLU A 13 -10.26 4.55 -18.92
CA GLU A 13 -10.23 5.62 -17.92
C GLU A 13 -8.95 5.59 -17.07
N GLN A 14 -8.51 4.40 -16.62
CA GLN A 14 -7.23 4.27 -15.90
C GLN A 14 -6.06 4.73 -16.77
N ARG A 15 -6.06 4.36 -18.05
CA ARG A 15 -5.02 4.78 -18.99
C ARG A 15 -5.02 6.31 -19.18
N LYS A 16 -6.19 6.91 -19.36
CA LYS A 16 -6.34 8.37 -19.49
C LYS A 16 -5.75 9.11 -18.28
N ARG A 17 -6.13 8.70 -17.07
CA ARG A 17 -5.62 9.30 -15.82
C ARG A 17 -4.11 9.17 -15.67
N LEU A 18 -3.55 8.03 -16.04
CA LEU A 18 -2.09 7.83 -16.02
C LEU A 18 -1.38 8.73 -17.03
N ASP A 19 -1.92 8.90 -18.23
CA ASP A 19 -1.34 9.77 -19.26
C ASP A 19 -1.41 11.25 -18.86
N GLU A 20 -2.50 11.69 -18.21
CA GLU A 20 -2.62 13.04 -17.64
C GLU A 20 -1.57 13.29 -16.55
N ARG A 21 -1.40 12.34 -15.63
CA ARG A 21 -0.40 12.43 -14.56
C ARG A 21 1.03 12.40 -15.09
N ARG A 22 1.28 11.56 -16.10
CA ARG A 22 2.56 11.49 -16.81
C ARG A 22 2.98 12.84 -17.39
N ARG A 23 2.02 13.53 -18.04
CA ARG A 23 2.26 14.87 -18.63
C ARG A 23 2.57 15.92 -17.57
N ARG A 24 1.85 15.89 -16.45
CA ARG A 24 2.05 16.81 -15.33
C ARG A 24 3.43 16.64 -14.69
N ASP A 25 3.81 15.39 -14.44
CA ASP A 25 4.99 15.07 -13.62
C ASP A 25 6.28 14.94 -14.46
N LYS A 26 6.17 15.00 -15.80
CA LYS A 26 7.27 14.76 -16.76
C LYS A 26 8.00 13.42 -16.56
N ARG A 27 7.26 12.40 -16.10
CA ARG A 27 7.78 11.05 -15.82
C ARG A 27 7.35 10.07 -16.91
N THR A 28 7.92 8.88 -16.88
CA THR A 28 7.48 7.77 -17.74
C THR A 28 6.31 7.03 -17.10
N LEU A 29 5.51 6.35 -17.93
CA LEU A 29 4.44 5.48 -17.44
C LEU A 29 4.98 4.37 -16.53
N ALA A 30 6.16 3.84 -16.85
CA ALA A 30 6.80 2.78 -16.07
C ALA A 30 7.21 3.25 -14.67
N GLU A 31 7.69 4.49 -14.52
CA GLU A 31 8.03 5.05 -13.21
C GLU A 31 6.78 5.27 -12.35
N LEU A 32 5.70 5.79 -12.93
CA LEU A 32 4.44 5.99 -12.21
C LEU A 32 3.83 4.66 -11.75
N VAL A 33 3.80 3.66 -12.63
CA VAL A 33 3.27 2.33 -12.29
C VAL A 33 4.13 1.67 -11.22
N ARG A 34 5.45 1.79 -11.30
CA ARG A 34 6.36 1.24 -10.29
C ARG A 34 6.15 1.87 -8.93
N GLU A 35 6.12 3.20 -8.85
CA GLU A 35 5.85 3.90 -7.58
C GLU A 35 4.49 3.50 -6.99
N ALA A 36 3.45 3.39 -7.81
CA ALA A 36 2.15 2.95 -7.34
C ALA A 36 2.18 1.52 -6.78
N LEU A 37 2.93 0.62 -7.43
CA LEU A 37 3.12 -0.75 -6.94
C LEU A 37 3.99 -0.79 -5.68
N ASP A 38 5.06 -0.01 -5.61
CA ASP A 38 5.93 0.10 -4.44
C ASP A 38 5.13 0.62 -3.24
N ALA A 39 4.27 1.62 -3.43
CA ALA A 39 3.38 2.14 -2.38
C ALA A 39 2.27 1.13 -1.99
N TYR A 40 1.78 0.33 -2.94
CA TYR A 40 0.79 -0.70 -2.67
C TYR A 40 1.38 -1.91 -1.92
N LEU A 41 2.61 -2.29 -2.28
CA LEU A 41 3.34 -3.42 -1.70
C LEU A 41 4.15 -3.03 -0.46
N ALA A 42 4.28 -1.73 -0.16
CA ALA A 42 4.92 -1.25 1.05
C ALA A 42 4.25 -1.92 2.25
N ASP A 43 5.03 -2.68 3.01
CA ASP A 43 4.54 -3.40 4.18
C ASP A 43 4.14 -2.39 5.26
N ARG A 44 2.84 -2.15 5.37
CA ARG A 44 2.24 -1.29 6.40
C ARG A 44 1.92 -2.04 7.69
N SER A 45 2.31 -3.31 7.82
CA SER A 45 2.09 -4.07 9.06
C SER A 45 2.83 -3.44 10.25
N GLY A 46 4.03 -2.89 10.00
CA GLY A 46 4.78 -2.11 10.99
C GLY A 46 4.08 -0.80 11.40
N GLU A 47 3.38 -0.14 10.47
CA GLU A 47 2.62 1.09 10.78
C GLU A 47 1.38 0.80 11.61
N ALA A 48 0.67 -0.29 11.37
CA ALA A 48 -0.49 -0.65 12.19
C ALA A 48 -0.06 -1.01 13.63
N ALA A 49 0.97 -1.85 13.79
CA ALA A 49 1.49 -2.19 15.12
C ALA A 49 2.07 -0.95 15.83
N SER A 50 2.81 -0.09 15.13
CA SER A 50 3.37 1.16 15.69
C SER A 50 2.29 2.21 15.99
N ALA A 51 1.23 2.31 15.18
CA ALA A 51 0.09 3.17 15.44
C ALA A 51 -0.72 2.69 16.66
N LEU A 52 -0.87 1.37 16.82
CA LEU A 52 -1.47 0.81 18.03
C LEU A 52 -0.57 1.05 19.24
N ASP A 53 0.73 0.80 19.16
CA ASP A 53 1.69 1.02 20.26
C ASP A 53 1.73 2.49 20.71
N SER A 54 1.78 3.43 19.76
CA SER A 54 1.71 4.87 20.06
C SER A 54 0.36 5.32 20.66
N THR A 55 -0.74 4.65 20.32
CA THR A 55 -2.08 4.93 20.89
C THR A 55 -2.27 4.27 22.26
N PHE A 56 -1.72 3.07 22.46
CA PHE A 56 -1.74 2.34 23.73
C PHE A 56 -0.62 2.75 24.70
N GLY A 57 0.25 3.69 24.31
CA GLY A 57 1.28 4.27 25.17
C GLY A 57 0.77 4.93 26.47
N ALA A 58 -0.55 5.10 26.62
CA ALA A 58 -1.18 5.52 27.88
C ALA A 58 -1.38 4.39 28.91
N LEU A 59 -1.31 3.11 28.50
CA LEU A 59 -1.53 1.93 29.36
C LEU A 59 -0.61 0.77 28.91
N PRO A 60 0.69 0.80 29.28
CA PRO A 60 1.70 -0.18 28.84
C PRO A 60 1.51 -1.62 29.37
N ARG A 61 0.48 -1.84 30.20
CA ARG A 61 0.09 -3.17 30.74
C ARG A 61 -1.32 -3.57 30.33
N LEU A 62 -1.82 -3.04 29.21
CA LEU A 62 -3.13 -3.45 28.71
C LEU A 62 -3.02 -4.87 28.15
N ASP A 63 -3.48 -5.86 28.93
CA ASP A 63 -3.68 -7.21 28.43
C ASP A 63 -4.83 -7.19 27.42
N VAL A 64 -4.48 -7.37 26.14
CA VAL A 64 -5.47 -7.46 25.05
C VAL A 64 -6.19 -8.82 25.19
N PRO A 65 -7.52 -8.83 25.38
CA PRO A 65 -8.26 -10.07 25.47
C PRO A 65 -8.14 -10.89 24.19
N ASN A 66 -8.01 -12.20 24.35
CA ASN A 66 -7.92 -13.13 23.24
C ASN A 66 -9.20 -13.05 22.37
N ARG A 67 -9.03 -12.82 21.05
CA ARG A 67 -10.13 -12.67 20.07
C ARG A 67 -10.33 -13.90 19.19
N ASN A 68 -9.94 -15.10 19.65
CA ASN A 68 -10.10 -16.34 18.91
C ASN A 68 -11.56 -16.62 18.51
N GLU A 69 -12.52 -16.06 19.25
CA GLU A 69 -13.96 -16.09 18.91
C GLU A 69 -14.33 -15.44 17.56
N TRP A 70 -13.48 -14.57 17.01
CA TRP A 70 -13.73 -13.85 15.76
C TRP A 70 -13.24 -14.63 14.53
N ASN A 71 -12.41 -15.66 14.77
CA ASN A 71 -11.98 -16.60 13.74
C ASN A 71 -13.04 -17.70 13.56
N ARG A 72 -14.26 -17.29 13.16
CA ARG A 72 -15.23 -18.24 12.63
C ARG A 72 -14.99 -18.35 11.13
N GLY A 73 -14.26 -19.40 10.75
CA GLY A 73 -14.26 -19.91 9.37
C GLY A 73 -15.61 -20.48 8.97
#